data_AF-A0A2S5KQ53-F1
#
_entry.id   AF-A0A2S5KQ53-F1
#
_cell.length_a   1.000
_cell.length_b   1.000
_cell.length_c   1.000
_cell.angle_alpha   90.00
_cell.angle_beta   90.00
_cell.angle_gamma   90.00
#
_symmetry.space_group_name_H-M   'P 1'
#
loop_
_entity.id
_entity.type
_entity.pdbx_description
1 polymer ?
#
loop_
_entity_poly.entity_id
_entity_poly.type
_entity_poly.pdbx_seq_one_letter_code
_entity_poly.pdbx_strand_id
1 'polypeptide(L)'
;MDCLFEFKMGTTDIIALLALLVAGLSALYARWSWSEAKKANNISLLGHKKEIYDAFYELKMHMTQKAKSAELGEVSKFYYHQKNAKIYLPSKLAEDIEKYYDACFRICDIHRRDGGLTTESGADFEPHIANEKRLAPIIEKALVRLLQEVGT
;
A
#
# COMPACT_ATOMS: atom_id res chain seq x y z
N MET A 1 50.17 -39.59 12.41
CA MET A 1 48.80 -39.60 13.00
C MET A 1 47.89 -39.39 11.80
N ASP A 2 47.73 -40.47 11.05
CA ASP A 2 47.21 -40.42 9.69
C ASP A 2 45.93 -41.26 9.68
N CYS A 3 44.85 -40.66 10.17
CA CYS A 3 43.51 -41.15 9.89
C CYS A 3 43.15 -40.76 8.45
N LEU A 4 43.88 -41.32 7.48
CA LEU A 4 43.47 -41.34 6.09
C LEU A 4 42.28 -42.29 6.00
N PHE A 5 41.10 -41.71 5.88
CA PHE A 5 39.85 -42.41 5.58
C PHE A 5 40.02 -43.24 4.29
N GLU A 6 40.36 -44.52 4.41
CA GLU A 6 40.26 -45.48 3.30
C GLU A 6 38.79 -45.85 3.11
N PHE A 7 38.06 -45.02 2.37
CA PHE A 7 36.69 -45.32 1.95
C PHE A 7 36.73 -46.24 0.71
N LYS A 8 36.57 -47.56 0.88
CA LYS A 8 36.14 -48.44 -0.22
C LYS A 8 34.63 -48.20 -0.47
N MET A 9 34.30 -47.14 -1.21
CA MET A 9 32.92 -46.85 -1.60
C MET A 9 32.49 -47.65 -2.83
N GLY A 10 31.35 -48.33 -2.75
CA GLY A 10 30.68 -48.88 -3.92
C GLY A 10 30.07 -47.78 -4.78
N THR A 11 29.76 -48.06 -6.05
CA THR A 11 29.16 -47.10 -6.98
C THR A 11 27.89 -46.45 -6.42
N THR A 12 27.10 -47.22 -5.66
CA THR A 12 25.89 -46.76 -4.97
C THR A 12 26.18 -45.78 -3.83
N ASP A 13 27.28 -45.95 -3.10
CA ASP A 13 27.68 -45.05 -2.00
C ASP A 13 28.11 -43.68 -2.53
N ILE A 14 28.82 -43.66 -3.67
CA ILE A 14 29.22 -42.43 -4.35
C ILE A 14 27.98 -41.65 -4.81
N ILE A 15 26.98 -42.33 -5.38
CA ILE A 15 25.72 -41.71 -5.80
C ILE A 15 24.95 -41.17 -4.58
N ALA A 16 24.91 -41.92 -3.48
CA ALA A 16 24.27 -41.48 -2.25
C ALA A 16 24.94 -40.22 -1.65
N LEU A 17 26.27 -40.17 -1.64
CA LEU A 17 27.04 -39.01 -1.18
C LEU A 17 26.78 -37.78 -2.06
N LEU A 18 26.73 -37.96 -3.38
CA LEU A 18 26.40 -36.89 -4.32
C LEU A 18 24.96 -36.40 -4.13
N ALA A 19 24.00 -37.32 -3.95
CA ALA A 19 22.61 -36.96 -3.67
C ALA A 19 22.48 -36.17 -2.35
N LEU A 20 23.21 -36.57 -1.30
CA LEU A 20 23.28 -35.84 -0.03
C LEU A 20 23.82 -34.42 -0.23
N LEU A 21 24.91 -34.26 -1.00
CA LEU A 21 25.49 -32.95 -1.32
C LEU A 21 24.51 -32.07 -2.09
N VAL A 22 23.85 -32.61 -3.13
CA VAL A 22 22.84 -31.90 -3.92
C VAL A 22 21.65 -31.49 -3.05
N ALA A 23 21.18 -32.37 -2.17
CA ALA A 23 20.09 -32.06 -1.24
C ALA A 23 20.48 -30.96 -0.26
N GLY A 24 21.69 -31.02 0.29
CA GLY A 24 22.23 -30.00 1.20
C GLY A 24 22.36 -28.63 0.54
N LEU A 25 22.92 -28.59 -0.68
CA LEU A 25 23.00 -27.36 -1.47
C LEU A 25 21.61 -26.81 -1.80
N SER A 26 20.68 -27.66 -2.20
CA SER A 26 19.30 -27.28 -2.50
C SER A 26 18.60 -26.67 -1.29
N ALA A 27 18.75 -27.26 -0.11
CA ALA A 27 18.19 -26.75 1.14
C ALA A 27 18.76 -25.37 1.50
N LEU A 28 20.06 -25.17 1.26
CA LEU A 28 20.74 -23.90 1.53
C LEU A 28 20.25 -22.80 0.57
N TYR A 29 20.16 -23.09 -0.73
CA TYR A 29 19.59 -22.17 -1.71
C TYR A 29 18.10 -21.87 -1.46
N ALA A 30 17.31 -22.86 -1.04
CA ALA A 30 15.91 -22.65 -0.70
C ALA A 30 15.75 -21.67 0.48
N ARG A 31 16.63 -21.75 1.49
CA ARG A 31 16.63 -20.83 2.63
C ARG A 31 16.97 -19.39 2.21
N TRP A 32 17.95 -19.22 1.31
CA TRP A 32 18.28 -17.91 0.76
C TRP A 32 17.16 -17.36 -0.13
N SER A 33 16.59 -18.19 -1.01
CA SER A 33 15.46 -17.82 -1.86
C SER A 33 14.26 -17.37 -1.02
N TRP A 34 13.95 -18.06 0.07
CA TRP A 34 12.87 -17.65 0.98
C TRP A 34 13.14 -16.29 1.63
N SER A 35 14.37 -16.03 2.08
CA SER A 35 14.76 -14.73 2.63
C SER A 35 14.61 -13.61 1.60
N GLU A 36 15.10 -13.82 0.38
CA GLU A 36 15.00 -12.81 -0.69
C GLU A 36 13.58 -12.61 -1.18
N ALA A 37 12.77 -13.67 -1.28
CA ALA A 37 11.35 -13.58 -1.60
C ALA A 37 10.59 -12.75 -0.55
N LYS A 38 10.91 -12.91 0.74
CA LYS A 38 10.32 -12.11 1.81
C LYS A 38 10.69 -10.63 1.69
N LYS A 39 11.96 -10.32 1.37
CA LYS A 39 12.41 -8.94 1.14
C LYS A 39 11.72 -8.33 -0.08
N ALA A 40 11.66 -9.06 -1.20
CA ALA A 40 10.99 -8.61 -2.42
C ALA A 40 9.49 -8.34 -2.18
N ASN A 41 8.82 -9.20 -1.43
CA ASN A 41 7.42 -9.01 -1.05
C ASN A 41 7.23 -7.74 -0.19
N ASN A 42 8.12 -7.50 0.78
CA ASN A 42 8.07 -6.27 1.59
C ASN A 42 8.28 -5.00 0.75
N ILE A 43 9.19 -5.04 -0.23
CA ILE A 43 9.42 -3.93 -1.16
C ILE A 43 8.16 -3.67 -2.02
N SER A 44 7.55 -4.74 -2.54
CA SER A 44 6.30 -4.64 -3.31
C SER A 44 5.16 -4.04 -2.47
N LEU A 45 5.00 -4.48 -1.23
CA LEU A 45 4.01 -3.93 -0.30
C LEU A 45 4.26 -2.45 0.00
N LEU A 46 5.52 -2.04 0.18
CA LEU A 46 5.87 -0.64 0.39
C LEU A 46 5.55 0.20 -0.86
N GLY A 47 5.80 -0.34 -2.05
CA GLY A 47 5.43 0.28 -3.33
C GLY A 47 3.94 0.63 -3.38
N HIS A 48 3.07 -0.34 -3.09
CA HIS A 48 1.62 -0.10 -3.07
C HIS A 48 1.18 0.90 -2.00
N LYS A 49 1.79 0.87 -0.81
CA LYS A 49 1.51 1.88 0.24
C LYS A 49 1.90 3.28 -0.20
N LYS A 50 3.04 3.41 -0.88
CA LYS A 50 3.51 4.69 -1.42
C LYS A 50 2.58 5.20 -2.51
N GLU A 51 2.16 4.35 -3.44
CA GLU A 51 1.19 4.72 -4.48
C GLU A 51 -0.12 5.27 -3.91
N ILE A 52 -0.62 4.67 -2.82
CA ILE A 52 -1.82 5.18 -2.13
C ILE A 52 -1.54 6.55 -1.49
N TYR A 53 -0.37 6.73 -0.88
CA TYR A 53 0.02 8.02 -0.30
C TYR A 53 0.14 9.12 -1.34
N ASP A 54 0.83 8.87 -2.45
CA ASP A 54 1.03 9.85 -3.52
C ASP A 54 -0.33 10.28 -4.10
N ALA A 55 -1.21 9.31 -4.40
CA ALA A 55 -2.55 9.59 -4.91
C ALA A 55 -3.45 10.31 -3.89
N PHE A 56 -3.35 9.98 -2.60
CA PHE A 56 -4.06 10.68 -1.54
C PHE A 56 -3.58 12.14 -1.44
N TYR A 57 -2.27 12.35 -1.51
CA TYR A 57 -1.68 13.68 -1.42
C TYR A 57 -2.08 14.55 -2.61
N GLU A 58 -2.12 14.00 -3.83
CA GLU A 58 -2.64 14.68 -5.02
C GLU A 58 -4.10 15.12 -4.82
N LEU A 59 -4.97 14.22 -4.35
CA LEU A 59 -6.37 14.54 -4.07
C LEU A 59 -6.47 15.65 -3.01
N LYS A 60 -5.74 15.53 -1.90
CA LYS A 60 -5.71 16.53 -0.83
C LYS A 60 -5.29 17.90 -1.37
N MET A 61 -4.26 17.95 -2.20
CA MET A 61 -3.77 19.20 -2.80
C MET A 61 -4.83 19.83 -3.72
N HIS A 62 -5.50 19.02 -4.54
CA HIS A 62 -6.62 19.49 -5.36
C HIS A 62 -7.76 20.04 -4.52
N MET A 63 -8.17 19.32 -3.46
CA MET A 63 -9.20 19.77 -2.53
C MET A 63 -8.79 21.05 -1.79
N THR A 64 -7.50 21.21 -1.46
CA THR A 64 -6.98 22.44 -0.84
C THR A 64 -7.04 23.64 -1.79
N GLN A 65 -6.74 23.43 -3.07
CA GLN A 65 -6.70 24.51 -4.06
C GLN A 65 -8.09 24.91 -4.57
N LYS A 66 -8.97 23.92 -4.77
CA LYS A 66 -10.27 24.12 -5.43
C LYS A 66 -11.44 24.05 -4.47
N ALA A 67 -11.31 23.36 -3.34
CA ALA A 67 -12.31 23.20 -2.30
C ALA A 67 -13.73 22.96 -2.85
N LYS A 68 -14.58 23.99 -2.80
CA LYS A 68 -15.98 23.96 -3.26
C LYS A 68 -16.16 23.84 -4.78
N SER A 69 -15.07 24.00 -5.54
CA SER A 69 -15.02 23.89 -7.00
C SER A 69 -14.13 22.72 -7.45
N ALA A 70 -14.03 21.68 -6.63
CA ALA A 70 -13.27 20.48 -6.97
C ALA A 70 -13.86 19.80 -8.22
N GLU A 71 -12.98 19.48 -9.16
CA GLU A 71 -13.34 18.82 -10.41
C GLU A 71 -13.51 17.32 -10.21
N LEU A 72 -14.63 16.77 -10.70
CA LEU A 72 -14.94 15.33 -10.59
C LEU A 72 -13.88 14.45 -11.25
N GLY A 73 -13.30 14.89 -12.38
CA GLY A 73 -12.26 14.16 -13.08
C GLY A 73 -11.02 13.92 -12.22
N GLU A 74 -10.60 14.93 -11.46
CA GLU A 74 -9.46 14.83 -10.55
C GLU A 74 -9.79 13.98 -9.31
N VAL A 75 -10.97 14.18 -8.71
CA VAL A 75 -11.41 13.37 -7.57
C VAL A 75 -11.51 11.88 -7.94
N SER A 76 -12.02 11.58 -9.13
CA SER A 76 -12.24 10.20 -9.58
C SER A 76 -10.96 9.41 -9.79
N LYS A 77 -9.81 10.06 -10.03
CA LYS A 77 -8.51 9.37 -10.14
C LYS A 77 -8.17 8.56 -8.88
N PHE A 78 -8.63 9.01 -7.71
CA PHE A 78 -8.38 8.34 -6.44
C PHE A 78 -9.28 7.10 -6.19
N TYR A 79 -10.27 6.83 -7.04
CA TYR A 79 -11.27 5.77 -6.80
C TYR A 79 -10.65 4.37 -6.62
N TYR A 80 -9.69 3.98 -7.47
CA TYR A 80 -9.06 2.66 -7.33
C TYR A 80 -8.09 2.61 -6.15
N HIS A 81 -7.43 3.72 -5.83
CA HIS A 81 -6.50 3.80 -4.70
C HIS A 81 -7.22 3.64 -3.36
N GLN A 82 -8.40 4.24 -3.17
CA GLN A 82 -9.18 4.01 -1.94
C GLN A 82 -9.70 2.58 -1.82
N LYS A 83 -10.06 1.92 -2.94
CA LYS A 83 -10.44 0.50 -2.89
C LYS A 83 -9.25 -0.39 -2.53
N ASN A 84 -8.08 -0.11 -3.09
CA ASN A 84 -6.84 -0.82 -2.80
C ASN A 84 -6.33 -0.59 -1.36
N ALA A 85 -6.69 0.53 -0.73
CA ALA A 85 -6.36 0.80 0.68
C ALA A 85 -6.82 -0.33 1.61
N LYS A 86 -7.95 -0.98 1.32
CA LYS A 86 -8.48 -2.10 2.13
C LYS A 86 -7.58 -3.35 2.10
N ILE A 87 -6.72 -3.46 1.08
CA ILE A 87 -5.81 -4.59 0.88
C ILE A 87 -4.48 -4.31 1.60
N TYR A 88 -3.96 -3.09 1.48
CA TYR A 88 -2.58 -2.77 1.85
C TYR A 88 -2.45 -2.00 3.17
N LEU A 89 -3.54 -1.44 3.71
CA LEU A 89 -3.52 -0.58 4.89
C LEU A 89 -4.35 -1.15 6.04
N PRO A 90 -4.08 -0.72 7.30
CA PRO A 90 -4.92 -1.07 8.44
C PRO A 90 -6.38 -0.70 8.22
N SER A 91 -7.31 -1.55 8.67
CA SER A 91 -8.75 -1.40 8.41
C SER A 91 -9.29 0.00 8.74
N LYS A 92 -8.96 0.52 9.92
CA LYS A 92 -9.37 1.86 10.35
C LYS A 92 -8.88 2.97 9.40
N LEU A 93 -7.64 2.88 8.93
CA LEU A 93 -7.09 3.86 7.99
C LEU A 93 -7.77 3.75 6.63
N ALA A 94 -8.03 2.53 6.15
CA ALA A 94 -8.75 2.32 4.90
C ALA A 94 -10.19 2.86 4.97
N GLU A 95 -10.88 2.70 6.10
CA GLU A 95 -12.20 3.31 6.33
C GLU A 95 -12.15 4.84 6.35
N ASP A 96 -11.14 5.43 6.98
CA ASP A 96 -10.97 6.88 7.00
C ASP A 96 -10.69 7.42 5.59
N ILE A 97 -9.89 6.72 4.78
CA ILE A 97 -9.63 7.03 3.37
C ILE A 97 -10.91 6.93 2.53
N GLU A 98 -11.72 5.91 2.72
CA GLU A 98 -13.01 5.76 2.01
C GLU A 98 -13.96 6.91 2.36
N LYS A 99 -14.10 7.24 3.65
CA LYS A 99 -14.93 8.38 4.11
C LYS A 99 -14.42 9.72 3.56
N TYR A 100 -13.10 9.88 3.47
CA TYR A 100 -12.48 11.08 2.88
C TYR A 100 -12.82 11.18 1.39
N TYR A 101 -12.62 10.11 0.63
CA TYR A 101 -12.97 10.05 -0.78
C TYR A 101 -14.45 10.35 -1.02
N ASP A 102 -15.35 9.73 -0.24
CA ASP A 102 -16.79 9.95 -0.36
C ASP A 102 -17.15 11.42 -0.09
N ALA A 103 -16.52 12.07 0.90
CA ALA A 103 -16.71 13.48 1.16
C ALA A 103 -16.27 14.35 -0.04
N CYS A 104 -15.08 14.10 -0.58
CA CYS A 104 -14.57 14.80 -1.77
C CYS A 104 -15.47 14.59 -2.99
N PHE A 105 -15.94 13.37 -3.20
CA PHE A 105 -16.84 13.01 -4.30
C PHE A 105 -18.19 13.74 -4.17
N ARG A 106 -18.74 13.81 -2.96
CA ARG A 106 -19.99 14.55 -2.72
C ARG A 106 -19.83 16.04 -2.97
N ILE A 107 -18.72 16.64 -2.54
CA ILE A 107 -18.41 18.05 -2.80
C ILE A 107 -18.40 18.33 -4.31
N CYS A 108 -17.70 17.52 -5.12
CA CYS A 108 -17.63 17.75 -6.56
C CYS A 108 -18.93 17.41 -7.30
N ASP A 109 -19.69 16.40 -6.85
CA ASP A 109 -20.99 16.06 -7.44
C ASP A 109 -22.03 17.17 -7.22
N ILE A 110 -22.08 17.76 -6.03
CA ILE A 110 -22.94 18.93 -5.75
C ILE A 110 -22.50 20.12 -6.62
N HIS A 111 -21.20 20.41 -6.71
CA HIS A 111 -20.68 21.46 -7.57
C HIS A 111 -21.09 21.28 -9.03
N ARG A 112 -21.02 20.04 -9.54
CA ARG A 112 -21.41 19.70 -10.91
C ARG A 112 -22.91 19.83 -11.15
N ARG A 113 -23.75 19.40 -10.18
CA ARG A 113 -25.22 19.42 -10.30
C ARG A 113 -25.77 20.85 -10.23
N ASP A 114 -25.26 21.64 -9.29
CA ASP A 114 -25.85 22.93 -8.91
C ASP A 114 -25.09 24.13 -9.51
N GLY A 115 -24.02 23.87 -10.28
CA GLY A 115 -23.19 24.90 -10.91
C GLY A 115 -22.32 25.70 -9.92
N GLY A 116 -22.21 25.24 -8.67
CA GLY A 116 -21.45 25.91 -7.62
C GLY A 116 -22.19 26.01 -6.28
N LEU A 117 -21.66 26.86 -5.40
CA LEU A 117 -22.27 27.13 -4.10
C LEU A 117 -23.48 28.05 -4.29
N THR A 118 -24.68 27.52 -4.08
CA THR A 118 -25.93 28.30 -4.03
C THR A 118 -26.38 28.41 -2.57
N THR A 119 -27.27 29.36 -2.27
CA THR A 119 -27.83 29.56 -0.93
C THR A 119 -28.56 28.31 -0.40
N GLU A 120 -29.05 27.47 -1.31
CA GLU A 120 -29.77 26.22 -1.00
C GLU A 120 -28.82 25.02 -0.87
N SER A 121 -27.77 24.91 -1.70
CA SER A 121 -26.81 23.80 -1.64
C SER A 121 -25.79 23.93 -0.51
N GLY A 122 -25.62 25.12 0.08
CA GLY A 122 -24.69 25.36 1.19
C GLY A 122 -24.88 24.42 2.39
N ALA A 123 -26.13 24.05 2.72
CA ALA A 123 -26.42 23.11 3.81
C ALA A 123 -25.91 21.69 3.52
N ASP A 124 -25.88 21.28 2.24
CA ASP A 124 -25.41 19.97 1.81
C ASP A 124 -23.88 19.91 1.72
N PHE A 125 -23.20 21.04 1.45
CA PHE A 125 -21.73 21.09 1.34
C PHE A 125 -21.00 20.99 2.68
N GLU A 126 -21.48 21.71 3.70
CA GLU A 126 -20.77 21.87 4.98
C GLU A 126 -20.41 20.56 5.70
N PRO A 127 -21.28 19.52 5.80
CA PRO A 127 -20.88 18.28 6.46
C PRO A 127 -19.77 17.54 5.71
N HIS A 128 -19.75 17.61 4.38
CA HIS A 128 -18.70 16.97 3.58
C HIS A 128 -17.38 17.72 3.67
N ILE A 129 -17.40 19.06 3.65
CA ILE A 129 -16.20 19.89 3.84
C ILE A 129 -15.62 19.70 5.25
N ALA A 130 -16.47 19.62 6.28
CA ALA A 130 -16.02 19.36 7.63
C ALA A 130 -15.34 17.99 7.77
N ASN A 131 -15.89 16.95 7.12
CA ASN A 131 -15.29 15.63 7.10
C ASN A 131 -13.96 15.59 6.32
N GLU A 132 -13.90 16.21 5.15
CA GLU A 132 -12.68 16.36 4.34
C GLU A 132 -11.55 16.98 5.19
N LYS A 133 -11.80 18.16 5.78
CA LYS A 133 -10.82 18.89 6.60
C LYS A 133 -10.39 18.14 7.86
N ARG A 134 -11.32 17.41 8.49
CA ARG A 134 -11.02 16.64 9.71
C ARG A 134 -10.18 15.41 9.40
N LEU A 135 -10.48 14.70 8.31
CA LEU A 135 -9.84 13.43 7.96
C LEU A 135 -8.48 13.62 7.28
N ALA A 136 -8.33 14.65 6.44
CA ALA A 136 -7.08 14.91 5.72
C ALA A 136 -5.80 14.83 6.59
N PRO A 137 -5.68 15.56 7.72
CA PRO A 137 -4.47 15.51 8.54
C PRO A 137 -4.30 14.18 9.30
N ILE A 138 -5.40 13.50 9.62
CA ILE A 138 -5.36 12.20 10.32
C ILE A 138 -4.79 11.13 9.38
N ILE A 139 -5.30 11.09 8.15
CA ILE A 139 -4.89 10.14 7.11
C ILE A 139 -3.44 10.38 6.72
N GLU A 140 -3.06 11.63 6.44
CA GLU A 140 -1.69 12.00 6.07
C GLU A 140 -0.69 11.53 7.13
N LYS A 141 -0.95 11.86 8.40
CA LYS A 141 -0.07 11.47 9.51
C LYS A 141 0.04 9.94 9.63
N ALA A 142 -1.06 9.22 9.44
CA ALA A 142 -1.07 7.77 9.51
C ALA A 142 -0.31 7.12 8.35
N LEU A 143 -0.47 7.63 7.12
CA LEU A 143 0.25 7.15 5.94
C LEU A 143 1.75 7.42 6.05
N VAL A 144 2.16 8.63 6.46
CA VAL A 144 3.57 8.96 6.67
C VAL A 144 4.21 8.05 7.71
N ARG A 145 3.51 7.79 8.81
CA ARG A 145 4.00 6.87 9.85
C ARG A 145 4.21 5.46 9.29
N LEU A 146 3.26 4.93 8.53
CA LEU A 146 3.35 3.61 7.92
C LEU A 146 4.50 3.50 6.92
N LEU A 147 4.86 4.58 6.21
CA LEU A 147 5.99 4.60 5.30
C LEU A 147 7.33 4.71 6.05
N GLN A 148 7.36 5.41 7.19
CA GLN A 148 8.56 5.54 8.03
C GLN A 148 8.89 4.26 8.80
N GLU A 149 7.88 3.55 9.32
CA GLU A 149 8.06 2.30 10.09
C GLU A 149 8.67 1.15 9.27
N VAL A 150 8.67 1.24 7.93
CA VAL A 150 9.29 0.23 7.05
C VAL A 150 10.78 0.51 6.81
N GLY A 151 11.25 1.73 7.10
CA GLY A 151 12.65 2.15 6.96
C GLY A 151 13.52 1.89 8.20
N THR A 152 12.96 1.31 9.27
CA THR A 152 13.64 0.96 10.54
C THR A 152 13.53 -0.53 10.80
#